data_AF-A0A3A0AFI2-F1
#
_entry.id   AF-A0A3A0AFI2-F1
#
_cell.length_a   1.000
_cell.length_b   1.000
_cell.length_c   1.000
_cell.angle_alpha   90.00
_cell.angle_beta   90.00
_cell.angle_gamma   90.00
#
_symmetry.space_group_name_H-M   'P 1'
#
loop_
_entity.id
_entity.type
_entity.pdbx_description
1 polymer ?
#
loop_
_entity_poly.entity_id
_entity_poly.type
_entity_poly.pdbx_seq_one_letter_code
_entity_poly.pdbx_strand_id
1 'polypeptide(L)'
;MVDLQNDPDFQALDVALVSIATDSPEQLAAAAQEYGITDVPLLTDEGAQVSEAYDVMQWATPGGEPSHTFVLVDEDGSIAWVQDYGSPQNRGVMYVEPSELVAEISSRLQDR
;
A
#
# COMPACT_ATOMS: atom_id res chain seq x y z
N MET A 1 -6.56 -11.97 -4.31
CA MET A 1 -7.14 -11.92 -2.95
C MET A 1 -7.30 -10.46 -2.61
N VAL A 2 -8.47 -10.07 -2.15
CA VAL A 2 -9.02 -8.72 -2.21
C VAL A 2 -9.64 -8.52 -0.82
N ASP A 3 -8.79 -8.36 0.20
CA ASP A 3 -9.22 -8.53 1.60
C ASP A 3 -9.41 -7.19 2.30
N LEU A 4 -8.41 -6.30 2.24
CA LEU A 4 -8.46 -5.01 2.93
C LEU A 4 -9.60 -4.12 2.44
N GLN A 5 -9.78 -3.98 1.12
CA GLN A 5 -10.84 -3.13 0.56
C GLN A 5 -12.25 -3.66 0.81
N ASN A 6 -12.38 -4.95 1.13
CA ASN A 6 -13.65 -5.60 1.42
C ASN A 6 -13.90 -5.71 2.93
N ASP A 7 -12.94 -5.32 3.76
CA ASP A 7 -13.06 -5.32 5.21
C ASP A 7 -14.01 -4.18 5.65
N PRO A 8 -15.10 -4.48 6.37
CA PRO A 8 -16.09 -3.47 6.75
C PRO A 8 -15.53 -2.47 7.77
N ASP A 9 -14.57 -2.86 8.60
CA ASP A 9 -13.94 -1.95 9.55
C ASP A 9 -13.01 -0.99 8.80
N PHE A 10 -12.29 -1.45 7.76
CA PHE A 10 -11.54 -0.56 6.88
C PHE A 10 -12.46 0.43 6.14
N GLN A 11 -13.58 -0.05 5.58
CA GLN A 11 -14.55 0.82 4.90
C GLN A 11 -15.14 1.88 5.85
N ALA A 12 -15.32 1.55 7.14
CA ALA A 12 -15.81 2.47 8.15
C ALA A 12 -14.80 3.59 8.51
N LEU A 13 -13.52 3.44 8.16
CA LEU A 13 -12.49 4.49 8.34
C LEU A 13 -12.62 5.63 7.33
N ASP A 14 -13.39 5.44 6.25
CA ASP A 14 -13.55 6.43 5.17
C ASP A 14 -12.22 6.90 4.55
N VAL A 15 -11.28 5.96 4.37
CA VAL A 15 -9.96 6.20 3.77
C VAL A 15 -9.94 5.64 2.35
N ALA A 16 -9.49 6.47 1.40
CA ALA A 16 -9.27 6.02 0.02
C ALA A 16 -8.07 5.08 -0.07
N LEU A 17 -8.24 3.95 -0.79
CA LEU A 17 -7.17 2.99 -1.05
C LEU A 17 -6.69 3.08 -2.50
N VAL A 18 -5.39 3.19 -2.69
CA VAL A 18 -4.73 3.15 -4.01
C VAL A 18 -3.53 2.22 -3.89
N SER A 19 -3.36 1.33 -4.87
CA SER A 19 -2.18 0.48 -4.97
C SER A 19 -1.24 1.03 -6.03
N ILE A 20 0.06 1.12 -5.71
CA ILE A 20 1.09 1.65 -6.59
C ILE A 20 2.20 0.59 -6.71
N ALA A 21 2.62 0.28 -7.93
CA ALA A 21 3.73 -0.65 -8.18
C ALA A 21 4.54 -0.23 -9.41
N THR A 22 5.78 -0.69 -9.50
CA THR A 22 6.69 -0.38 -10.62
C THR A 22 6.40 -1.19 -11.89
N ASP A 23 5.47 -2.16 -11.81
CA ASP A 23 4.99 -2.92 -12.96
C ASP A 23 4.39 -2.04 -14.05
N SER A 24 4.51 -2.49 -15.30
CA SER A 24 3.88 -1.82 -16.43
C SER A 24 2.36 -1.86 -16.36
N PRO A 25 1.65 -0.93 -17.04
CA PRO A 25 0.19 -0.95 -17.13
C PRO A 25 -0.38 -2.31 -17.59
N GLU A 26 0.32 -3.00 -18.49
CA GLU A 26 -0.10 -4.30 -19.03
C GLU A 26 -0.01 -5.40 -17.97
N GLN A 27 1.07 -5.42 -17.18
CA GLN A 27 1.25 -6.34 -16.07
C GLN A 27 0.22 -6.08 -14.95
N LEU A 28 -0.03 -4.81 -14.61
CA LEU A 28 -1.05 -4.45 -13.62
C LEU A 28 -2.47 -4.83 -14.08
N ALA A 29 -2.79 -4.61 -15.36
CA ALA A 29 -4.08 -5.01 -15.92
C ALA A 29 -4.27 -6.54 -15.88
N ALA A 30 -3.21 -7.31 -16.16
CA ALA A 30 -3.24 -8.76 -16.04
C ALA A 30 -3.42 -9.20 -14.58
N ALA A 31 -2.68 -8.60 -13.64
CA ALA A 31 -2.80 -8.88 -12.21
C ALA A 31 -4.20 -8.53 -11.65
N ALA A 32 -4.78 -7.41 -12.08
CA ALA A 32 -6.15 -7.04 -11.71
C ALA A 32 -7.16 -8.12 -12.14
N GLN A 33 -7.03 -8.63 -13.37
CA GLN A 33 -7.88 -9.71 -13.87
C GLN A 33 -7.65 -11.02 -13.12
N GLU A 34 -6.39 -11.40 -12.89
CA GLU A 34 -6.03 -12.63 -12.17
C GLU A 34 -6.59 -12.63 -10.74
N TYR A 35 -6.47 -11.50 -10.03
CA TYR A 35 -6.86 -11.38 -8.63
C TYR A 35 -8.28 -10.87 -8.39
N GLY A 36 -9.01 -10.53 -9.46
CA GLY A 36 -10.38 -10.01 -9.37
C GLY A 36 -10.47 -8.62 -8.74
N ILE A 37 -9.43 -7.80 -8.90
CA ILE A 37 -9.38 -6.42 -8.37
C ILE A 37 -10.20 -5.54 -9.30
N THR A 38 -11.32 -5.01 -8.81
CA THR A 38 -12.27 -4.21 -9.61
C THR A 38 -12.50 -2.81 -9.05
N ASP A 39 -12.42 -2.66 -7.73
CA ASP A 39 -12.80 -1.42 -7.04
C ASP A 39 -11.62 -0.61 -6.48
N VAL A 40 -10.39 -1.13 -6.59
CA VAL A 40 -9.18 -0.44 -6.13
C VAL A 40 -8.37 0.05 -7.33
N PRO A 41 -8.07 1.36 -7.44
CA PRO A 41 -7.15 1.87 -8.45
C PRO A 41 -5.77 1.22 -8.31
N LEU A 42 -5.28 0.63 -9.41
CA LEU A 42 -3.90 0.20 -9.55
C LEU A 42 -3.15 1.22 -10.42
N LEU A 43 -2.12 1.84 -9.87
CA LEU A 43 -1.30 2.83 -10.55
C LEU A 43 0.09 2.27 -10.80
N THR A 44 0.62 2.56 -11.99
CA THR A 44 2.02 2.28 -12.31
C THR A 44 2.90 3.44 -11.83
N ASP A 45 4.05 3.09 -11.26
CA ASP A 45 5.18 3.96 -10.97
C ASP A 45 6.40 3.46 -11.75
N GLU A 46 6.24 3.29 -13.06
CA GLU A 46 7.34 2.98 -13.97
C GLU A 46 8.49 3.98 -13.77
N GLY A 47 9.65 3.48 -13.34
CA GLY A 47 10.82 4.31 -13.02
C GLY A 47 10.91 4.79 -11.57
N ALA A 48 10.03 4.32 -10.68
CA ALA A 48 10.09 4.47 -9.22
C ALA A 48 10.06 5.91 -8.69
N GLN A 49 9.57 6.89 -9.46
CA GLN A 49 9.58 8.31 -9.06
C GLN A 49 8.71 8.57 -7.83
N VAL A 50 7.53 7.95 -7.75
CA VAL A 50 6.66 8.06 -6.58
C VAL A 50 7.31 7.35 -5.39
N SER A 51 7.84 6.15 -5.62
CA SER A 51 8.51 5.36 -4.59
C SER A 51 9.72 6.09 -3.98
N GLU A 52 10.49 6.80 -4.80
CA GLU A 52 11.57 7.68 -4.35
C GLU A 52 11.05 8.90 -3.60
N ALA A 53 9.98 9.55 -4.09
CA ALA A 53 9.41 10.74 -3.47
C ALA A 53 8.84 10.47 -2.07
N TYR A 54 8.33 9.26 -1.83
CA TYR A 54 7.85 8.80 -0.52
C TYR A 54 8.94 8.14 0.34
N ASP A 55 10.19 8.15 -0.12
CA ASP A 55 11.36 7.57 0.56
C ASP A 55 11.21 6.07 0.90
N VAL A 56 10.41 5.31 0.14
CA VAL A 56 10.18 3.87 0.42
C VAL A 56 11.25 2.97 -0.19
N MET A 57 12.10 3.50 -1.07
CA MET A 57 13.19 2.76 -1.72
C MET A 57 14.29 2.31 -0.76
N GLN A 58 14.34 2.86 0.46
CA GLN A 58 15.23 2.38 1.52
C GLN A 58 14.97 0.92 1.92
N TRP A 59 13.78 0.40 1.61
CA TRP A 59 13.39 -0.99 1.85
C TRP A 59 13.32 -1.84 0.58
N ALA A 60 13.82 -1.33 -0.55
CA ALA A 60 13.70 -2.01 -1.83
C ALA A 60 14.16 -3.47 -1.79
N THR A 61 13.48 -4.32 -2.57
CA THR A 61 13.88 -5.71 -2.74
C THR A 61 15.28 -5.79 -3.40
N PRO A 62 15.95 -6.95 -3.39
CA PRO A 62 17.18 -7.13 -4.17
C PRO A 62 17.04 -6.85 -5.68
N GLY A 63 15.82 -6.91 -6.22
CA GLY A 63 15.50 -6.55 -7.61
C GLY A 63 15.43 -5.05 -7.86
N GLY A 64 15.41 -4.23 -6.81
CA GLY A 64 15.33 -2.78 -6.89
C GLY A 64 13.89 -2.25 -6.98
N GLU A 65 12.87 -3.09 -6.75
CA GLU A 65 11.48 -2.64 -6.61
C GLU A 65 11.18 -2.19 -5.17
N PRO A 66 10.22 -1.27 -4.95
CA PRO A 66 9.71 -0.99 -3.62
C PRO A 66 9.18 -2.28 -2.97
N SER A 67 9.44 -2.43 -1.68
CA SER A 67 8.95 -3.54 -0.88
C SER A 67 7.47 -3.33 -0.48
N HIS A 68 6.90 -4.25 0.31
CA HIS A 68 5.51 -4.20 0.75
C HIS A 68 5.28 -3.09 1.81
N THR A 69 5.08 -1.86 1.32
CA THR A 69 4.99 -0.64 2.13
C THR A 69 3.59 -0.03 2.08
N PHE A 70 3.10 0.45 3.23
CA PHE A 70 1.87 1.23 3.36
C PHE A 70 2.21 2.66 3.76
N VAL A 71 1.51 3.61 3.14
CA VAL A 71 1.61 5.03 3.46
C VAL A 71 0.20 5.56 3.73
N LEU A 72 0.01 6.21 4.88
CA LEU A 72 -1.19 6.97 5.18
C LEU A 72 -0.91 8.45 4.94
N VAL A 73 -1.69 9.05 4.06
CA VAL A 73 -1.65 10.49 3.76
C VAL A 73 -2.90 11.15 4.34
N ASP A 74 -2.70 12.28 5.02
CA ASP A 74 -3.76 13.09 5.62
C ASP A 74 -4.48 13.96 4.58
N GLU A 75 -5.63 14.52 4.94
CA GLU A 75 -6.43 15.42 4.12
C GLU A 75 -5.66 16.69 3.71
N ASP A 76 -4.70 17.12 4.55
CA ASP A 76 -3.82 18.25 4.26
C ASP A 76 -2.61 17.89 3.37
N GLY A 77 -2.50 16.62 2.97
CA GLY A 77 -1.42 16.09 2.14
C GLY A 77 -0.16 15.70 2.92
N SER A 78 -0.16 15.79 4.25
CA SER A 78 0.97 15.34 5.08
C SER A 78 0.99 13.82 5.23
N ILE A 79 2.17 13.24 5.41
CA ILE A 79 2.33 11.81 5.67
C ILE A 79 2.10 11.57 7.16
N ALA A 80 1.00 10.89 7.49
CA ALA A 80 0.64 10.53 8.86
C ALA A 80 1.35 9.26 9.34
N TRP A 81 1.66 8.34 8.42
CA TRP A 81 2.33 7.07 8.75
C TRP A 81 2.95 6.43 7.51
N VAL A 82 4.10 5.77 7.70
CA VAL A 82 4.77 4.92 6.72
C VAL A 82 5.25 3.66 7.43
N GLN A 83 4.94 2.49 6.86
CA GLN A 83 5.45 1.23 7.38
C GLN A 83 5.65 0.24 6.23
N ASP A 84 6.88 -0.25 6.11
CA ASP A 84 7.18 -1.43 5.31
C ASP A 84 7.03 -2.70 6.14
N TYR A 85 6.54 -3.76 5.51
CA TYR A 85 6.40 -5.09 6.08
C TYR A 85 7.21 -6.15 5.32
N GLY A 86 7.62 -5.84 4.09
CA GLY A 86 8.24 -6.80 3.18
C GLY A 86 9.76 -6.91 3.34
N SER A 87 10.43 -5.90 3.89
CA SER A 87 11.88 -5.95 4.12
C SER A 87 12.21 -6.94 5.22
N PRO A 88 13.34 -7.67 5.13
CA PRO A 88 13.84 -8.50 6.22
C PRO A 88 14.03 -7.72 7.54
N GLN A 89 14.26 -6.41 7.47
CA GLN A 89 14.38 -5.53 8.63
C GLN A 89 13.03 -5.24 9.29
N ASN A 90 11.93 -5.37 8.52
CA ASN A 90 10.58 -5.04 8.94
C ASN A 90 9.64 -6.25 8.80
N ARG A 91 10.04 -7.41 9.34
CA ARG A 91 9.30 -8.69 9.40
C ARG A 91 9.45 -9.60 8.18
N GLY A 92 9.66 -9.09 6.97
CA GLY A 92 9.85 -9.91 5.78
C GLY A 92 8.58 -10.65 5.34
N VAL A 93 7.40 -10.04 5.51
CA VAL A 93 6.11 -10.63 5.17
C VAL A 93 5.45 -9.90 4.00
N MET A 94 4.87 -10.67 3.09
CA MET A 94 4.14 -10.15 1.92
C MET A 94 2.62 -10.07 2.14
N TYR A 95 2.16 -10.54 3.30
CA TYR A 95 0.76 -10.48 3.69
C TYR A 95 0.66 -9.89 5.09
N VAL A 96 -0.19 -8.88 5.22
CA VAL A 96 -0.53 -8.21 6.47
C VAL A 96 -2.03 -8.40 6.66
N GLU A 97 -2.44 -8.84 7.85
CA GLU A 97 -3.86 -9.04 8.13
C GLU A 97 -4.61 -7.70 8.05
N PRO A 98 -5.80 -7.64 7.41
CA PRO A 98 -6.58 -6.39 7.32
C PRO A 98 -6.82 -5.74 8.68
N SER A 99 -7.14 -6.54 9.70
CA SER A 99 -7.34 -6.05 11.08
C SER A 99 -6.12 -5.34 11.68
N GLU A 100 -4.90 -5.71 11.26
CA GLU A 100 -3.67 -5.04 11.70
C GLU A 100 -3.58 -3.64 11.07
N LEU A 101 -3.82 -3.54 9.75
CA LEU A 101 -3.82 -2.27 9.03
C LEU A 101 -4.93 -1.34 9.51
N VAL A 102 -6.13 -1.88 9.76
CA VAL A 102 -7.26 -1.13 10.34
C VAL A 102 -6.88 -0.54 11.69
N ALA A 103 -6.22 -1.31 12.56
CA ALA A 103 -5.79 -0.84 13.87
C ALA A 103 -4.74 0.28 13.76
N GLU A 104 -3.73 0.12 12.89
CA GLU A 104 -2.73 1.16 12.63
C GLU A 104 -3.38 2.44 12.11
N ILE A 105 -4.18 2.35 11.05
CA ILE A 105 -4.85 3.51 10.45
C ILE A 105 -5.78 4.19 11.46
N SER A 106 -6.64 3.42 12.13
CA SER A 106 -7.57 3.97 13.13
C SER A 106 -6.84 4.69 14.26
N SER A 107 -5.69 4.19 14.71
CA SER A 107 -4.93 4.85 15.77
C SER A 107 -4.43 6.23 15.33
N ARG A 108 -4.00 6.38 14.06
CA ARG A 108 -3.47 7.64 13.52
C ARG A 108 -4.56 8.64 13.17
N LEU A 109 -5.75 8.18 12.83
CA LEU A 109 -6.90 9.06 12.61
C LEU A 109 -7.42 9.66 13.92
N GLN A 110 -7.24 8.99 15.06
CA GLN A 110 -7.69 9.49 16.38
C GLN A 110 -6.75 10.55 16.99
N ASP A 111 -5.50 10.62 16.53
CA ASP A 111 -4.51 11.61 17.00
C ASP A 111 -4.66 12.99 16.33
N ARG A 112 -5.74 13.19 15.56
CA ARG A 112 -6.08 14.43 14.84
C ARG A 112 -6.90 15.41 15.68
#